data_AF-A0A9D8W6T0-F1
#
_entry.id   AF-A0A9D8W6T0-F1
#
_cell.length_a   1.000
_cell.length_b   1.000
_cell.length_c   1.000
_cell.angle_alpha   90.00
_cell.angle_beta   90.00
_cell.angle_gamma   90.00
#
_symmetry.space_group_name_H-M   'P 1'
#
loop_
_entity.id
_entity.type
_entity.pdbx_description
1 polymer ?
#
loop_
_entity_poly.entity_id
_entity_poly.type
_entity_poly.pdbx_seq_one_letter_code
_entity_poly.pdbx_strand_id
1 'polypeptide(L)'
;TWDEEIANCQAIIDSGRFCYTIGTKFLWTAGGWFDYLNMRTNGYDFHMALTNGEIPWTDDRVRATFANWQQLIDMGAFLENHQTYSWQEALPFMVNGEAAAYLMGNFAVAPMREAGLTDDQIGFYQFPQIDPSIEMAEDAPTDTFHIPSGANNVEAARAFLLFVTSAENQTLINGGDG
;
A
#
# COMPACT_ATOMS: atom_id res chain seq x y z
N THR A 1 13.37 10.55 5.37
CA THR A 1 14.30 9.53 4.82
C THR A 1 14.08 8.21 5.55
N TRP A 2 14.74 7.13 5.16
CA TRP A 2 14.64 5.85 5.89
C TRP A 2 15.14 5.94 7.33
N ASP A 3 16.26 6.62 7.57
CA ASP A 3 16.79 6.81 8.93
C ASP A 3 15.81 7.57 9.84
N GLU A 4 15.14 8.60 9.29
CA GLU A 4 14.10 9.34 10.01
C GLU A 4 12.88 8.44 10.28
N GLU A 5 12.50 7.57 9.34
CA GLU A 5 11.40 6.62 9.54
C GLU A 5 11.70 5.65 10.68
N ILE A 6 12.91 5.06 10.70
CA ILE A 6 13.32 4.15 11.77
C ILE A 6 13.34 4.87 13.12
N ALA A 7 13.87 6.09 13.19
CA ALA A 7 13.89 6.88 14.42
C ALA A 7 12.47 7.23 14.91
N ASN A 8 11.57 7.60 13.99
CA ASN A 8 10.17 7.88 14.31
C ASN A 8 9.44 6.63 14.78
N CYS A 9 9.63 5.49 14.10
CA CYS A 9 9.06 4.21 14.52
C CYS A 9 9.52 3.84 15.93
N GLN A 10 10.81 4.03 16.26
CA GLN A 10 11.29 3.75 17.61
C GLN A 10 10.57 4.60 18.66
N ALA A 11 10.42 5.90 18.41
CA ALA A 11 9.70 6.80 19.33
C ALA A 11 8.22 6.42 19.50
N ILE A 12 7.57 5.94 18.43
CA ILE A 12 6.19 5.45 18.47
C ILE A 12 6.10 4.16 19.31
N ILE A 13 7.02 3.22 19.11
CA ILE A 13 7.08 1.96 19.85
C ILE A 13 7.33 2.22 21.34
N ASP A 14 8.25 3.13 21.66
CA ASP A 14 8.54 3.53 23.04
C ASP A 14 7.33 4.19 23.74
N SER A 15 6.37 4.73 22.97
CA SER A 15 5.10 5.26 23.49
C SER A 15 4.05 4.18 23.79
N GLY A 16 4.33 2.91 23.45
CA GLY A 16 3.41 1.78 23.61
C GLY A 16 2.45 1.58 22.43
N ARG A 17 2.74 2.18 21.28
CA ARG A 17 1.96 2.09 20.04
C ARG A 17 2.72 1.32 18.98
N PHE A 18 2.02 0.76 18.01
CA PHE A 18 2.64 0.22 16.81
C PHE A 18 3.01 1.34 15.83
N CYS A 19 4.14 1.20 15.13
CA CYS A 19 4.47 2.13 14.05
C CYS A 19 3.46 1.97 12.90
N TYR A 20 3.21 0.71 12.49
CA TYR A 20 2.28 0.40 11.43
C TYR A 20 1.23 -0.60 11.87
N THR A 21 -0.03 -0.31 11.55
CA THR A 21 -1.04 -1.36 11.45
C THR A 21 -0.91 -2.07 10.11
N ILE A 22 -1.18 -3.38 10.10
CA ILE A 22 -1.22 -4.19 8.89
C ILE A 22 -2.06 -5.45 9.13
N GLY A 23 -2.93 -5.79 8.18
CA GLY A 23 -3.62 -7.07 8.13
C GLY A 23 -3.12 -7.91 6.95
N THR A 24 -2.53 -9.07 7.23
CA THR A 24 -1.86 -9.94 6.23
C THR A 24 -2.53 -11.30 6.07
N LYS A 25 -3.74 -11.49 6.63
CA LYS A 25 -4.57 -12.68 6.35
C LYS A 25 -4.75 -12.91 4.85
N PHE A 26 -4.85 -11.82 4.09
CA PHE A 26 -4.70 -11.81 2.64
C PHE A 26 -3.33 -11.24 2.30
N LEU A 27 -2.50 -12.03 1.61
CA LEU A 27 -1.06 -11.79 1.49
C LEU A 27 -0.66 -10.55 0.67
N TRP A 28 -1.58 -9.99 -0.10
CA TRP A 28 -1.29 -8.86 -1.00
C TRP A 28 -0.84 -7.60 -0.25
N THR A 29 -1.28 -7.39 0.99
CA THR A 29 -0.84 -6.25 1.81
C THR A 29 0.64 -6.35 2.18
N ALA A 30 1.12 -7.56 2.46
CA ALA A 30 2.54 -7.83 2.62
C ALA A 30 3.28 -7.73 1.28
N GLY A 31 2.63 -8.09 0.17
CA GLY A 31 3.13 -7.83 -1.18
C GLY A 31 3.43 -6.35 -1.41
N GLY A 32 2.50 -5.45 -1.10
CA GLY A 32 2.72 -4.00 -1.23
C GLY A 32 3.91 -3.50 -0.39
N TRP A 33 4.11 -4.01 0.83
CA TRP A 33 5.31 -3.71 1.61
C TRP A 33 6.59 -4.15 0.90
N PHE A 34 6.61 -5.36 0.34
CA PHE A 34 7.74 -5.82 -0.46
C PHE A 34 7.98 -4.91 -1.66
N ASP A 35 6.93 -4.54 -2.40
CA ASP A 35 7.02 -3.74 -3.61
C ASP A 35 7.64 -2.37 -3.33
N TYR A 36 7.15 -1.65 -2.31
CA TYR A 36 7.73 -0.38 -1.90
C TYR A 36 9.18 -0.51 -1.43
N LEU A 37 9.48 -1.46 -0.55
CA LEU A 37 10.85 -1.68 -0.07
C LEU A 37 11.79 -2.02 -1.23
N ASN A 38 11.34 -2.83 -2.19
CA ASN A 38 12.12 -3.22 -3.34
C ASN A 38 12.37 -2.02 -4.27
N MET A 39 11.31 -1.30 -4.63
CA MET A 39 11.43 -0.11 -5.48
C MET A 39 12.30 0.97 -4.85
N ARG A 40 12.25 1.17 -3.52
CA ARG A 40 13.10 2.15 -2.81
C ARG A 40 14.55 1.71 -2.65
N THR A 41 14.82 0.41 -2.74
CA THR A 41 16.18 -0.16 -2.59
C THR A 41 16.86 -0.35 -3.94
N ASN A 42 16.12 -0.81 -4.95
CA ASN A 42 16.67 -1.34 -6.19
C ASN A 42 16.14 -0.63 -7.46
N GLY A 43 15.10 0.21 -7.32
CA GLY A 43 14.48 0.93 -8.43
C GLY A 43 13.38 0.14 -9.16
N TYR A 44 12.56 0.89 -9.90
CA TYR A 44 11.41 0.37 -10.64
C TYR A 44 11.80 -0.69 -11.69
N ASP A 45 12.81 -0.42 -12.51
CA ASP A 45 13.22 -1.34 -13.59
C ASP A 45 13.65 -2.71 -13.04
N PHE A 46 14.36 -2.74 -11.92
CA PHE A 46 14.71 -3.99 -11.25
C PHE A 46 13.46 -4.70 -10.73
N HIS A 47 12.57 -3.96 -10.05
CA HIS A 47 11.33 -4.53 -9.54
C HIS A 47 10.50 -5.17 -10.66
N MET A 48 10.36 -4.51 -11.80
CA MET A 48 9.66 -5.04 -12.97
C MET A 48 10.35 -6.27 -13.57
N ALA A 49 11.68 -6.25 -13.71
CA ALA A 49 12.41 -7.42 -14.21
C ALA A 49 12.28 -8.64 -13.26
N LEU A 50 12.25 -8.41 -11.95
CA LEU A 50 12.01 -9.45 -10.95
C LEU A 50 10.59 -10.03 -11.07
N THR A 51 9.56 -9.18 -11.11
CA THR A 51 8.16 -9.65 -11.18
C THR A 51 7.81 -10.27 -12.52
N ASN A 52 8.50 -9.91 -13.60
CA ASN A 52 8.43 -10.58 -14.91
C ASN A 52 9.20 -11.90 -14.98
N GLY A 53 9.93 -12.28 -13.92
CA GLY A 53 10.70 -13.53 -13.87
C GLY A 53 12.01 -13.50 -14.66
N GLU A 54 12.49 -12.32 -15.06
CA GLU A 54 13.77 -12.13 -15.74
C GLU A 54 14.95 -12.17 -14.76
N ILE A 55 14.69 -11.84 -13.49
CA ILE A 55 15.65 -11.92 -12.39
C ILE A 55 15.19 -13.01 -11.41
N PRO A 56 16.09 -13.90 -10.94
CA PRO A 56 15.73 -14.91 -9.96
C PRO A 56 15.47 -14.27 -8.59
N TRP A 57 14.47 -14.79 -7.86
CA TRP A 57 14.17 -14.40 -6.48
C TRP A 57 15.31 -14.64 -5.48
N THR A 58 16.36 -15.37 -5.87
CA THR A 58 17.56 -15.60 -5.07
C THR A 58 18.65 -14.54 -5.25
N ASP A 59 18.44 -13.53 -6.09
CA ASP A 59 19.37 -12.41 -6.32
C ASP A 59 19.64 -11.63 -5.01
N ASP A 60 20.89 -11.19 -4.81
CA ASP A 60 21.30 -10.51 -3.58
C ASP A 60 20.54 -9.19 -3.33
N ARG A 61 20.05 -8.53 -4.39
CA ARG A 61 19.19 -7.34 -4.27
C ARG A 61 17.84 -7.64 -3.65
N VAL A 62 17.30 -8.84 -3.85
CA VAL A 62 16.09 -9.30 -3.15
C VAL A 62 16.39 -9.49 -1.67
N ARG A 63 17.58 -10.00 -1.32
CA ARG A 63 18.02 -10.09 0.08
C ARG A 63 18.17 -8.72 0.73
N ALA A 64 18.67 -7.73 -0.01
CA ALA A 64 18.77 -6.35 0.48
C ALA A 64 17.38 -5.76 0.79
N THR A 65 16.37 -6.01 -0.05
CA THR A 65 14.98 -5.66 0.26
C THR A 65 14.51 -6.27 1.58
N PHE A 66 14.74 -7.57 1.79
CA PHE A 66 14.37 -8.22 3.04
C PHE A 66 15.19 -7.73 4.25
N ALA A 67 16.44 -7.31 4.06
CA ALA A 67 17.23 -6.71 5.14
C ALA A 67 16.66 -5.36 5.61
N ASN A 68 16.10 -4.55 4.70
CA ASN A 68 15.37 -3.35 5.07
C ASN A 68 14.07 -3.68 5.81
N TRP A 69 13.33 -4.68 5.33
CA TRP A 69 12.11 -5.12 6.02
C TRP A 69 12.41 -5.68 7.42
N GLN A 70 13.48 -6.45 7.56
CA GLN A 70 13.89 -7.07 8.81
C GLN A 70 14.13 -6.03 9.90
N GLN A 71 14.65 -4.84 9.59
CA GLN A 71 14.83 -3.76 10.58
C GLN A 71 13.51 -3.38 11.26
N LEU A 72 12.44 -3.20 10.47
CA LEU A 72 11.11 -2.87 11.00
C LEU A 72 10.50 -4.05 11.79
N ILE A 73 10.70 -5.28 11.32
CA ILE A 73 10.18 -6.48 11.99
C ILE A 73 10.87 -6.67 13.34
N ASP A 74 12.21 -6.64 13.36
CA ASP A 74 13.02 -6.92 14.54
C ASP A 74 12.82 -5.86 15.64
N MET A 75 12.48 -4.61 15.27
CA MET A 75 12.16 -3.57 16.24
C MET A 75 10.71 -3.61 16.76
N GLY A 76 9.85 -4.48 16.20
CA GLY A 76 8.44 -4.60 16.62
C GLY A 76 7.52 -3.53 16.03
N ALA A 77 7.82 -3.04 14.82
CA ALA A 77 7.05 -1.94 14.21
C ALA A 77 5.60 -2.32 13.83
N PHE A 78 5.30 -3.61 13.68
CA PHE A 78 4.01 -4.13 13.20
C PHE A 78 3.19 -4.83 14.29
N LEU A 79 1.89 -4.98 14.05
CA LEU A 79 1.01 -5.80 14.90
C LEU A 79 1.54 -7.24 15.01
N GLU A 80 1.70 -7.77 16.23
CA GLU A 80 2.18 -9.14 16.43
C GLU A 80 1.29 -10.19 15.74
N ASN A 81 -0.03 -10.01 15.81
CA ASN A 81 -1.01 -10.92 15.23
C ASN A 81 -1.49 -10.48 13.84
N HIS A 82 -0.66 -9.75 13.09
CA HIS A 82 -1.03 -9.24 11.75
C HIS A 82 -1.59 -10.30 10.79
N GLN A 83 -1.23 -11.58 10.96
CA GLN A 83 -1.70 -12.69 10.13
C GLN A 83 -3.18 -13.05 10.36
N THR A 84 -3.77 -12.67 11.49
CA THR A 84 -5.17 -12.99 11.80
C THR A 84 -6.15 -11.97 11.23
N TYR A 85 -5.66 -10.79 10.86
CA TYR A 85 -6.48 -9.67 10.40
C TYR A 85 -6.44 -9.56 8.87
N SER A 86 -7.60 -9.39 8.25
CA SER A 86 -7.72 -8.71 6.96
C SER A 86 -7.33 -7.25 7.08
N TRP A 87 -7.17 -6.56 5.95
CA TRP A 87 -6.78 -5.15 5.98
C TRP A 87 -7.84 -4.27 6.67
N GLN A 88 -9.12 -4.61 6.51
CA GLN A 88 -10.24 -3.94 7.17
C GLN A 88 -10.24 -4.20 8.67
N GLU A 89 -10.00 -5.45 9.09
CA GLU A 89 -9.93 -5.82 10.51
C GLU A 89 -8.73 -5.19 11.22
N ALA A 90 -7.75 -4.67 10.48
CA ALA A 90 -6.60 -3.93 11.01
C ALA A 90 -6.82 -2.41 11.09
N LEU A 91 -7.89 -1.86 10.48
CA LEU A 91 -8.22 -0.43 10.56
C LEU A 91 -8.45 0.08 12.00
N PRO A 92 -9.13 -0.66 12.91
CA PRO A 92 -9.40 -0.18 14.26
C PRO A 92 -8.14 0.23 15.03
N PHE A 93 -6.99 -0.40 14.79
CA PHE A 93 -5.73 -0.02 15.42
C PHE A 93 -5.29 1.40 15.02
N MET A 94 -5.52 1.80 13.77
CA MET A 94 -5.28 3.17 13.31
C MET A 94 -6.33 4.13 13.90
N VAL A 95 -7.62 3.75 13.82
CA VAL A 95 -8.74 4.59 14.29
C VAL A 95 -8.64 4.89 15.79
N ASN A 96 -8.26 3.90 16.59
CA ASN A 96 -8.12 4.02 18.04
C ASN A 96 -6.79 4.66 18.47
N GLY A 97 -5.89 4.99 17.54
CA GLY A 97 -4.57 5.52 17.82
C GLY A 97 -3.57 4.52 18.44
N GLU A 98 -3.86 3.23 18.33
CA GLU A 98 -2.98 2.13 18.76
C GLU A 98 -1.83 1.89 17.77
N ALA A 99 -2.02 2.27 16.50
CA ALA A 99 -0.99 2.33 15.46
C ALA A 99 -0.88 3.74 14.87
N ALA A 100 0.31 4.12 14.40
CA ALA A 100 0.56 5.46 13.86
C ALA A 100 0.29 5.62 12.37
N ALA A 101 0.54 4.58 11.58
CA ALA A 101 0.44 4.63 10.13
C ALA A 101 -0.11 3.33 9.54
N TYR A 102 -0.57 3.41 8.30
CA TYR A 102 -1.02 2.26 7.53
C TYR A 102 -0.59 2.44 6.07
N LEU A 103 0.33 1.58 5.59
CA LEU A 103 0.62 1.49 4.16
C LEU A 103 -0.55 0.81 3.44
N MET A 104 -1.38 1.61 2.78
CA MET A 104 -2.62 1.18 2.15
C MET A 104 -3.04 2.12 1.04
N GLY A 105 -3.83 1.61 0.09
CA GLY A 105 -4.47 2.43 -0.94
C GLY A 105 -5.50 3.42 -0.37
N ASN A 106 -5.84 4.43 -1.17
CA ASN A 106 -6.76 5.50 -0.79
C ASN A 106 -8.17 5.00 -0.43
N PHE A 107 -8.57 3.81 -0.88
CA PHE A 107 -9.82 3.17 -0.50
C PHE A 107 -9.95 2.92 1.02
N ALA A 108 -8.87 2.98 1.79
CA ALA A 108 -8.94 2.89 3.26
C ALA A 108 -9.39 4.19 3.95
N VAL A 109 -9.38 5.33 3.26
CA VAL A 109 -9.74 6.63 3.86
C VAL A 109 -11.24 6.72 4.16
N ALA A 110 -12.09 6.25 3.24
CA ALA A 110 -13.54 6.25 3.44
C ALA A 110 -13.97 5.50 4.73
N PRO A 111 -13.56 4.23 4.95
CA PRO A 111 -13.93 3.54 6.19
C PRO A 111 -13.28 4.13 7.45
N MET A 112 -12.11 4.78 7.35
CA MET A 112 -11.53 5.53 8.47
C MET A 112 -12.39 6.73 8.88
N ARG A 113 -12.94 7.46 7.90
CA ARG A 113 -13.87 8.58 8.13
C ARG A 113 -15.20 8.10 8.69
N GLU A 114 -15.74 7.01 8.15
CA GLU A 114 -16.95 6.36 8.69
C GLU A 114 -16.77 5.92 10.15
N ALA A 115 -15.54 5.53 10.52
CA ALA A 115 -15.17 5.18 11.88
C ALA A 115 -14.91 6.39 12.81
N GLY A 116 -15.03 7.62 12.29
CA GLY A 116 -15.02 8.85 13.07
C GLY A 116 -13.74 9.68 12.99
N LEU A 117 -12.75 9.29 12.19
CA LEU A 117 -11.58 10.13 11.95
C LEU A 117 -11.92 11.33 11.05
N THR A 118 -11.41 12.50 11.39
CA THR A 118 -11.57 13.73 10.61
C THR A 118 -10.37 14.01 9.70
N ASP A 119 -10.51 14.94 8.77
CA ASP A 119 -9.44 15.31 7.82
C ASP A 119 -8.21 15.95 8.50
N ASP A 120 -8.35 16.50 9.71
CA ASP A 120 -7.22 16.97 10.53
C ASP A 120 -6.51 15.84 11.28
N GLN A 121 -7.10 14.64 11.35
CA GLN A 121 -6.52 13.45 11.98
C GLN A 121 -5.90 12.48 10.98
N ILE A 122 -6.28 12.55 9.70
CA ILE A 122 -5.78 11.69 8.64
C ILE A 122 -4.82 12.48 7.75
N GLY A 123 -3.54 12.08 7.75
CA GLY A 123 -2.54 12.52 6.79
C GLY A 123 -2.08 11.38 5.90
N PHE A 124 -1.30 11.70 4.87
CA PHE A 124 -0.54 10.73 4.11
C PHE A 124 0.82 11.33 3.74
N TYR A 125 1.79 10.46 3.51
CA TYR A 125 3.11 10.80 2.99
C TYR A 125 3.57 9.68 2.07
N GLN A 126 4.48 10.00 1.14
CA GLN A 126 5.06 8.96 0.28
C GLN A 126 5.89 8.00 1.12
N PHE A 127 5.93 6.73 0.70
CA PHE A 127 6.80 5.75 1.36
C PHE A 127 8.25 6.26 1.40
N PRO A 128 8.94 6.22 2.56
CA PRO A 128 10.24 6.87 2.74
C PRO A 128 11.31 6.43 1.73
N GLN A 129 12.11 7.40 1.28
CA GLN A 129 13.29 7.13 0.45
C GLN A 129 14.35 6.35 1.25
N ILE A 130 14.83 5.24 0.69
CA ILE A 130 15.91 4.41 1.26
C ILE A 130 17.25 4.79 0.64
N ASP A 131 17.36 4.73 -0.68
CA ASP A 131 18.56 5.15 -1.40
C ASP A 131 18.29 6.45 -2.19
N PRO A 132 19.04 7.55 -1.93
CA PRO A 132 18.84 8.83 -2.63
C PRO A 132 19.18 8.79 -4.12
N SER A 133 19.92 7.77 -4.58
CA SER A 133 20.22 7.55 -6.01
C SER A 133 19.10 6.84 -6.76
N ILE A 134 18.11 6.29 -6.04
CA ILE A 134 16.97 5.59 -6.62
C ILE A 134 15.80 6.54 -6.78
N GLU A 135 15.24 6.56 -7.99
CA GLU A 135 14.04 7.34 -8.30
C GLU A 135 12.81 6.77 -7.57
N MET A 136 11.95 7.67 -7.11
CA MET A 136 10.73 7.30 -6.39
C MET A 136 9.70 6.75 -7.36
N ALA A 137 9.09 5.62 -6.97
CA ALA A 137 7.95 5.02 -7.68
C ALA A 137 6.82 4.72 -6.67
N GLU A 138 5.58 4.70 -7.13
CA GLU A 138 4.43 4.39 -6.28
C GLU A 138 3.72 3.16 -6.84
N ASP A 139 3.29 2.28 -5.94
CA ASP A 139 2.35 1.23 -6.29
C ASP A 139 0.93 1.81 -6.23
N ALA A 140 0.26 1.80 -7.38
CA ALA A 140 -1.10 2.30 -7.57
C ALA A 140 -1.96 1.21 -8.21
N PRO A 141 -2.51 0.28 -7.41
CA PRO A 141 -3.44 -0.74 -7.90
C PRO A 141 -4.57 -0.09 -8.70
N THR A 142 -4.75 -0.54 -9.94
CA THR A 142 -5.68 0.08 -10.90
C THR A 142 -6.79 -0.89 -11.24
N ASP A 143 -8.02 -0.54 -10.85
CA ASP A 143 -9.21 -1.25 -11.32
C ASP A 143 -9.47 -0.91 -12.79
N THR A 144 -9.87 -1.93 -13.54
CA THR A 144 -10.02 -1.83 -15.00
C THR A 144 -11.31 -2.49 -15.46
N PHE A 145 -12.00 -1.82 -16.40
CA PHE A 145 -13.20 -2.35 -17.02
C PHE A 145 -12.88 -3.01 -18.35
N HIS A 146 -13.43 -4.20 -18.59
CA HIS A 146 -13.14 -5.00 -19.78
C HIS A 146 -14.42 -5.47 -20.47
N ILE A 147 -14.39 -5.56 -21.81
CA ILE A 147 -15.45 -6.20 -22.59
C ILE A 147 -15.02 -7.64 -22.87
N PRO A 148 -15.75 -8.66 -22.39
CA PRO A 148 -15.44 -10.05 -22.71
C PRO A 148 -15.52 -10.32 -24.21
N SER A 149 -14.65 -11.17 -24.74
CA SER A 149 -14.60 -11.50 -26.17
C SER A 149 -15.89 -12.12 -26.72
N GLY A 150 -16.69 -12.75 -25.86
CA GLY A 150 -18.00 -13.33 -26.19
C GLY A 150 -19.20 -12.41 -25.96
N ALA A 151 -19.02 -11.09 -25.80
CA ALA A 151 -20.12 -10.17 -25.55
C ALA A 151 -21.06 -10.05 -26.77
N ASN A 152 -22.36 -10.19 -26.55
CA ASN A 152 -23.37 -10.15 -27.62
C ASN A 152 -23.72 -8.72 -28.07
N ASN A 153 -23.53 -7.71 -27.22
CA ASN A 153 -23.83 -6.31 -27.52
C ASN A 153 -22.60 -5.42 -27.30
N VAL A 154 -21.59 -5.61 -28.15
CA VAL A 154 -20.29 -4.95 -28.05
C VAL A 154 -20.40 -3.42 -28.19
N GLU A 155 -21.32 -2.94 -29.02
CA GLU A 155 -21.50 -1.50 -29.25
C GLU A 155 -22.00 -0.79 -27.99
N ALA A 156 -23.05 -1.32 -27.35
CA ALA A 156 -23.54 -0.77 -26.09
C ALA A 156 -22.49 -0.89 -24.96
N ALA A 157 -21.76 -2.01 -24.91
CA ALA A 157 -20.69 -2.18 -23.93
C ALA A 157 -19.57 -1.14 -24.11
N ARG A 158 -19.18 -0.82 -25.35
CA ARG A 158 -18.21 0.26 -25.64
C ARG A 158 -18.75 1.63 -25.24
N ALA A 159 -20.01 1.92 -25.53
CA ALA A 159 -20.64 3.17 -25.12
C ALA A 159 -20.66 3.32 -23.58
N PHE A 160 -20.96 2.23 -22.86
CA PHE A 160 -20.89 2.21 -21.41
C PHE A 160 -19.46 2.41 -20.90
N LEU A 161 -18.45 1.75 -21.48
CA LEU A 161 -17.06 1.97 -21.08
C LEU A 161 -16.63 3.42 -21.26
N LEU A 162 -16.93 4.05 -22.41
CA LEU A 162 -16.63 5.47 -22.63
C LEU A 162 -17.32 6.39 -21.61
N PHE A 163 -18.55 6.05 -21.20
CA PHE A 163 -19.26 6.77 -20.17
C PHE A 163 -18.58 6.59 -18.81
N VAL A 164 -18.40 5.35 -18.33
CA VAL A 164 -17.89 5.09 -16.96
C VAL A 164 -16.44 5.53 -16.79
N THR A 165 -15.63 5.50 -17.84
CA THR A 165 -14.22 5.97 -17.80
C THR A 165 -14.08 7.47 -18.07
N SER A 166 -15.16 8.24 -18.18
CA SER A 166 -15.08 9.70 -18.32
C SER A 166 -14.52 10.34 -17.04
N ALA A 167 -13.85 11.49 -17.16
CA ALA A 167 -13.27 12.19 -16.00
C ALA A 167 -14.33 12.55 -14.94
N GLU A 168 -15.54 12.93 -15.39
CA GLU A 168 -16.67 13.24 -14.51
C GLU A 168 -17.11 11.99 -13.71
N ASN A 169 -17.34 10.87 -14.41
CA ASN A 169 -17.79 9.64 -13.74
C ASN A 169 -16.69 9.02 -12.88
N GLN A 170 -15.42 9.09 -13.29
CA GLN A 170 -14.30 8.65 -12.46
C GLN A 170 -14.15 9.51 -11.20
N THR A 171 -14.41 10.82 -11.27
CA THR A 171 -14.45 11.68 -10.08
C THR A 171 -15.58 11.29 -9.14
N LEU A 172 -16.76 10.95 -9.69
CA LEU A 172 -17.90 10.50 -8.90
C LEU A 172 -17.58 9.18 -8.17
N ILE A 173 -17.26 8.11 -8.93
CA ILE A 173 -17.14 6.76 -8.34
C ILE A 173 -15.90 6.57 -7.47
N ASN A 174 -14.85 7.38 -7.65
CA ASN A 174 -13.64 7.33 -6.82
C ASN A 174 -13.61 8.44 -5.75
N GLY A 175 -14.66 9.27 -5.69
CA GLY A 175 -14.82 10.28 -4.65
C GLY A 175 -15.05 9.64 -3.28
N GLY A 176 -14.68 10.36 -2.22
CA GLY A 176 -14.88 9.88 -0.84
C GLY A 176 -16.34 9.78 -0.39
N ASP A 177 -17.27 10.29 -1.20
CA ASP A 177 -18.71 10.37 -0.90
C ASP A 177 -19.52 9.24 -1.56
N GLY A 178 -18.88 8.39 -2.38
CA GLY A 178 -19.55 7.41 -3.25
C GLY A 178 -20.33 8.06 -4.40
#